data_AF-A0A9P5TQX8-F1
#
_entry.id   AF-A0A9P5TQX8-F1
#
_cell.length_a   1.000
_cell.length_b   1.000
_cell.length_c   1.000
_cell.angle_alpha   90.00
_cell.angle_beta   90.00
_cell.angle_gamma   90.00
#
_symmetry.space_group_name_H-M   'P 1'
#
loop_
_entity.id
_entity.type
_entity.pdbx_description
1 polymer ?
#
loop_
_entity_poly.entity_id
_entity_poly.type
_entity_poly.pdbx_seq_one_letter_code
_entity_poly.pdbx_strand_id
1 'polypeptide(L)'
;MTVIQNNPHSKLQRQIDQFLWASVIFTSAVAAVSLMNMGRLSLFIVPCLFMITLAHNFTFLALASRDRKKSSDKLAGTLAPTASKLNIIFCWVLAGFWTLTILIIIITSVLIMGANNFEAWERLAGYIELAMVVGEIVLMCVIAKKCMTQRKHTIIQPEQVDWQHYGPPV
;
A
#
# COMPACT_ATOMS: atom_id res chain seq x y z
N MET A 1 28.66 13.63 -7.64
CA MET A 1 27.56 14.28 -6.89
C MET A 1 26.38 13.34 -6.83
N THR A 2 26.13 12.72 -5.68
CA THR A 2 24.95 11.86 -5.46
C THR A 2 23.75 12.75 -5.23
N VAL A 3 22.81 12.78 -6.18
CA VAL A 3 21.58 13.59 -6.09
C VAL A 3 20.74 13.07 -4.93
N ILE A 4 20.64 13.84 -3.84
CA ILE A 4 19.98 13.46 -2.59
C ILE A 4 18.45 13.52 -2.79
N GLN A 5 17.79 12.34 -2.77
CA GLN A 5 16.36 12.15 -3.07
C GLN A 5 15.43 12.23 -1.84
N ASN A 6 15.79 13.03 -0.84
CA ASN A 6 15.03 13.09 0.41
C ASN A 6 14.19 14.38 0.52
N ASN A 7 13.45 14.69 -0.55
CA ASN A 7 12.54 15.82 -0.63
C ASN A 7 11.12 15.35 -1.03
N PRO A 8 10.06 16.08 -0.65
CA PRO A 8 8.67 15.76 -1.02
C PRO A 8 8.42 15.77 -2.55
N HIS A 9 9.36 16.33 -3.31
CA HIS A 9 9.38 16.39 -4.77
C HIS A 9 10.32 15.36 -5.41
N SER A 10 10.85 14.41 -4.63
CA SER A 10 11.76 13.38 -5.15
C SER A 10 11.04 12.46 -6.14
N LYS A 11 11.80 11.94 -7.12
CA LYS A 11 11.32 10.86 -7.98
C LYS A 11 10.82 9.67 -7.15
N LEU A 12 11.44 9.39 -6.01
CA LEU A 12 11.06 8.30 -5.10
C LEU A 12 9.68 8.55 -4.47
N GLN A 13 9.41 9.76 -3.98
CA GLN A 13 8.11 10.07 -3.39
C GLN A 13 6.98 10.07 -4.43
N ARG A 14 7.26 10.55 -5.66
CA ARG A 14 6.30 10.44 -6.77
C ARG A 14 5.99 8.98 -7.13
N GLN A 15 7.00 8.11 -7.10
CA GLN A 15 6.79 6.68 -7.30
C GLN A 15 5.93 6.08 -6.18
N ILE A 16 6.21 6.41 -4.91
CA ILE A 16 5.41 5.92 -3.77
C ILE A 16 3.94 6.34 -3.93
N ASP A 17 3.67 7.59 -4.29
CA ASP A 17 2.31 8.06 -4.56
C ASP A 17 1.64 7.30 -5.70
N GLN A 18 2.36 7.03 -6.79
CA GLN A 18 1.83 6.25 -7.92
C GLN A 18 1.48 4.82 -7.48
N PHE A 19 2.32 4.18 -6.66
CA PHE A 19 2.03 2.85 -6.13
C PHE A 19 0.88 2.85 -5.13
N LEU A 20 0.74 3.89 -4.31
CA LEU A 20 -0.41 4.05 -3.40
C LEU A 20 -1.71 4.19 -4.20
N TRP A 21 -1.73 5.02 -5.24
CA TRP A 21 -2.90 5.14 -6.12
C TRP A 21 -3.21 3.84 -6.87
N ALA A 22 -2.18 3.14 -7.34
CA ALA A 22 -2.35 1.83 -7.96
C ALA A 22 -2.96 0.82 -6.97
N SER A 23 -2.47 0.77 -5.73
CA SER A 23 -3.03 -0.08 -4.67
C SER A 23 -4.48 0.30 -4.35
N VAL A 24 -4.86 1.58 -4.31
CA VAL A 24 -6.28 1.98 -4.09
C VAL A 24 -7.19 1.47 -5.22
N ILE A 25 -6.78 1.60 -6.48
CA ILE A 25 -7.55 1.11 -7.62
C ILE A 25 -7.64 -0.42 -7.57
N PHE A 26 -6.52 -1.08 -7.28
CA PHE A 26 -6.43 -2.53 -7.29
C PHE A 26 -7.21 -3.17 -6.15
N THR A 27 -7.09 -2.65 -4.92
CA THR A 27 -7.93 -3.07 -3.78
C THR A 27 -9.41 -2.85 -4.03
N SER A 28 -9.79 -1.79 -4.75
CA SER A 28 -11.18 -1.54 -5.14
C SER A 28 -11.70 -2.58 -6.13
N ALA A 29 -10.87 -3.00 -7.09
CA ALA A 29 -11.18 -4.10 -8.00
C ALA A 29 -11.32 -5.44 -7.27
N VAL A 30 -10.41 -5.73 -6.32
CA VAL A 30 -10.50 -6.91 -5.44
C VAL A 30 -11.83 -6.91 -4.69
N ALA A 31 -12.18 -5.81 -4.03
CA ALA A 31 -13.42 -5.70 -3.28
C ALA A 31 -14.67 -5.87 -4.16
N ALA A 32 -14.67 -5.31 -5.37
CA ALA A 32 -15.77 -5.47 -6.32
C ALA A 32 -15.97 -6.94 -6.71
N VAL A 33 -14.90 -7.67 -7.04
CA VAL A 33 -14.99 -9.10 -7.37
C VAL A 33 -15.41 -9.93 -6.15
N SER A 34 -14.89 -9.65 -4.96
CA SER A 34 -15.31 -10.33 -3.74
C SER A 34 -16.79 -10.11 -3.40
N LEU A 35 -17.33 -8.92 -3.67
CA LEU A 35 -18.75 -8.62 -3.49
C LEU A 35 -19.62 -9.31 -4.55
N MET A 36 -19.18 -9.37 -5.81
CA MET A 36 -19.86 -10.12 -6.87
C MET A 36 -19.92 -11.62 -6.58
N ASN A 37 -18.90 -12.17 -5.90
CA ASN A 37 -18.86 -13.56 -5.43
C ASN A 37 -19.73 -13.82 -4.18
N MET A 38 -20.57 -12.86 -3.74
CA MET A 38 -21.49 -12.98 -2.60
C MET A 38 -20.84 -13.50 -1.31
N GLY A 39 -19.56 -13.20 -1.07
CA GLY A 39 -18.89 -13.53 0.19
C GLY A 39 -18.80 -15.03 0.55
N ARG A 40 -19.20 -15.96 -0.34
CA ARG A 40 -19.18 -17.42 -0.05
C ARG A 40 -17.76 -17.92 0.20
N LEU A 41 -16.77 -17.35 -0.48
CA LEU A 41 -15.36 -17.75 -0.37
C LEU A 41 -14.53 -16.89 0.60
N SER A 42 -14.93 -15.62 0.83
CA SER A 42 -14.08 -14.65 1.54
C SER A 42 -14.65 -14.13 2.87
N LEU A 43 -15.82 -14.63 3.31
CA LEU A 43 -16.35 -14.48 4.69
C LEU A 43 -16.38 -13.04 5.25
N PHE A 44 -16.73 -12.04 4.44
CA PHE A 44 -16.67 -10.61 4.82
C PHE A 44 -15.27 -10.08 5.22
N ILE A 45 -14.24 -10.92 5.21
CA ILE A 45 -12.87 -10.54 5.58
C ILE A 45 -12.27 -9.63 4.52
N VAL A 46 -12.49 -9.92 3.23
CA VAL A 46 -11.95 -9.09 2.14
C VAL A 46 -12.54 -7.68 2.14
N PRO A 47 -13.87 -7.46 2.24
CA PRO A 47 -14.43 -6.11 2.39
C PRO A 47 -13.92 -5.35 3.63
N CYS A 48 -13.75 -6.02 4.77
CA CYS A 48 -13.18 -5.39 5.96
C CYS A 48 -11.71 -4.99 5.76
N LEU A 49 -10.91 -5.88 5.19
CA LEU A 49 -9.50 -5.64 4.90
C LEU A 49 -9.31 -4.57 3.83
N PHE A 50 -10.22 -4.49 2.86
CA PHE A 50 -10.33 -3.42 1.89
C PHE A 50 -10.47 -2.06 2.58
N MET A 51 -11.44 -1.91 3.49
CA MET A 51 -11.67 -0.64 4.19
C MET A 51 -10.45 -0.21 5.01
N ILE A 52 -9.78 -1.16 5.69
CA ILE A 52 -8.55 -0.89 6.45
C ILE A 52 -7.41 -0.47 5.51
N THR A 53 -7.23 -1.18 4.40
CA THR A 53 -6.18 -0.88 3.40
C THR A 53 -6.39 0.49 2.77
N LEU A 54 -7.63 0.80 2.42
CA LEU A 54 -8.01 2.07 1.83
C LEU A 54 -7.82 3.23 2.82
N ALA A 55 -8.24 3.06 4.09
CA ALA A 55 -8.00 4.04 5.14
C ALA A 55 -6.50 4.29 5.36
N HIS A 56 -5.69 3.23 5.34
CA HIS A 56 -4.23 3.34 5.43
C HIS A 56 -3.66 4.13 4.25
N ASN A 57 -3.99 3.78 3.02
CA ASN A 57 -3.49 4.44 1.82
C ASN A 57 -3.90 5.92 1.75
N PHE A 58 -5.14 6.25 2.10
CA PHE A 58 -5.60 7.64 2.17
C PHE A 58 -4.91 8.43 3.28
N THR A 59 -4.67 7.82 4.44
CA THR A 59 -3.91 8.46 5.51
C THR A 59 -2.50 8.80 5.04
N PHE A 60 -1.85 7.92 4.27
CA PHE A 60 -0.54 8.18 3.69
C PHE A 60 -0.56 9.31 2.67
N LEU A 61 -1.52 9.32 1.75
CA LEU A 61 -1.68 10.40 0.77
C LEU A 61 -2.00 11.73 1.46
N ALA A 62 -2.82 11.73 2.51
CA ALA A 62 -3.14 12.91 3.31
C ALA A 62 -1.90 13.45 4.05
N LEU A 63 -1.12 12.58 4.69
CA LEU A 63 0.12 12.96 5.36
C LEU A 63 1.17 13.46 4.36
N ALA A 64 1.32 12.80 3.21
CA ALA A 64 2.23 13.21 2.14
C ALA A 64 1.82 14.56 1.51
N SER A 65 0.53 14.79 1.30
CA SER A 65 0.01 16.06 0.78
C SER A 65 0.12 17.20 1.80
N ARG A 66 -0.07 16.92 3.10
CA ARG A 66 0.13 17.90 4.17
C ARG A 66 1.57 18.37 4.23
N ASP A 67 2.52 17.47 4.04
CA ASP A 67 3.95 17.82 4.03
C ASP A 67 4.38 18.55 2.76
N ARG A 68 3.70 18.36 1.63
CA ARG A 68 3.89 19.20 0.44
C ARG A 68 3.42 20.65 0.60
N LYS A 69 2.51 20.92 1.55
CA LYS A 69 1.96 22.26 1.81
C LYS A 69 2.70 23.05 2.88
N LYS A 70 3.65 22.43 3.59
CA LYS A 70 4.46 23.12 4.61
C LYS A 70 5.58 23.91 3.93
N SER A 71 5.91 25.09 4.46
CA SER A 71 7.08 25.86 4.00
C SER A 71 8.37 25.08 4.28
N SER A 72 9.40 25.29 3.44
CA SER A 72 10.69 24.60 3.55
C SER A 72 11.34 24.74 4.93
N ASP A 73 11.15 25.88 5.60
CA ASP A 73 11.66 26.12 6.97
C ASP A 73 11.03 25.20 8.03
N LYS A 74 9.78 24.78 7.82
CA LYS A 74 9.07 23.82 8.70
C LYS A 74 9.34 22.36 8.31
N LEU A 75 9.94 22.13 7.15
CA LEU A 75 10.35 20.80 6.67
C LEU A 75 11.79 20.46 7.03
N ALA A 76 12.63 21.48 7.25
CA ALA A 76 14.00 21.31 7.71
C ALA A 76 14.03 20.50 9.03
N GLY A 77 14.76 19.38 9.04
CA GLY A 77 14.91 18.52 10.22
C GLY A 77 13.75 17.57 10.53
N THR A 78 12.66 17.56 9.75
CA THR A 78 11.57 16.58 9.92
C THR A 78 11.65 15.43 8.92
N LEU A 79 11.54 14.19 9.41
CA LEU A 79 11.44 13.00 8.56
C LEU A 79 10.13 13.02 7.77
N ALA A 80 10.19 12.64 6.48
CA ALA A 80 9.00 12.39 5.70
C ALA A 80 8.12 11.33 6.41
N PRO A 81 6.79 11.51 6.49
CA PRO A 81 5.89 10.61 7.20
C PRO A 81 5.93 9.20 6.59
N THR A 82 6.14 9.09 5.27
CA THR A 82 6.38 7.82 4.57
C THR A 82 7.63 7.08 5.06
N ALA A 83 8.60 7.78 5.68
CA ALA A 83 9.80 7.21 6.27
C ALA A 83 9.65 6.87 7.77
N SER A 84 8.45 6.96 8.36
CA SER A 84 8.22 6.59 9.76
C SER A 84 8.35 5.06 9.97
N LYS A 85 8.95 4.65 11.10
CA LYS A 85 9.05 3.25 11.54
C LYS A 85 7.67 2.59 11.60
N LEU A 86 6.71 3.29 12.21
CA LEU A 86 5.35 2.79 12.43
C LEU A 86 4.65 2.49 11.10
N ASN A 87 4.88 3.36 10.12
CA ASN A 87 4.28 3.26 8.79
C ASN A 87 4.80 2.03 8.03
N ILE A 88 6.10 1.77 8.07
CA ILE A 88 6.69 0.57 7.48
C ILE A 88 6.16 -0.70 8.16
N ILE A 89 6.07 -0.70 9.50
CA ILE A 89 5.53 -1.83 10.27
C ILE A 89 4.08 -2.09 9.85
N PHE A 90 3.27 -1.04 9.73
CA PHE A 90 1.87 -1.17 9.35
C PHE A 90 1.70 -1.73 7.92
N CYS A 91 2.53 -1.32 6.95
CA CYS A 91 2.52 -1.93 5.61
C CYS A 91 2.84 -3.44 5.66
N TRP A 92 3.80 -3.86 6.49
CA TRP A 92 4.13 -5.28 6.66
C TRP A 92 3.00 -6.07 7.33
N VAL A 93 2.37 -5.50 8.36
CA VAL A 93 1.20 -6.09 9.02
C VAL A 93 0.06 -6.25 8.02
N LEU A 94 -0.19 -5.24 7.19
CA LEU A 94 -1.24 -5.27 6.18
C LEU A 94 -0.96 -6.34 5.10
N ALA A 95 0.29 -6.47 4.64
CA ALA A 95 0.71 -7.56 3.76
C ALA A 95 0.50 -8.95 4.40
N GLY A 96 0.75 -9.07 5.70
CA GLY A 96 0.46 -10.28 6.48
C GLY A 96 -1.03 -10.62 6.49
N PHE A 97 -1.90 -9.63 6.70
CA PHE A 97 -3.35 -9.83 6.64
C PHE A 97 -3.83 -10.25 5.24
N TRP A 98 -3.31 -9.64 4.17
CA TRP A 98 -3.60 -10.07 2.80
C TRP A 98 -3.11 -11.50 2.52
N THR A 99 -2.00 -11.91 3.12
CA THR A 99 -1.52 -13.31 3.04
C THR A 99 -2.46 -14.27 3.78
N LEU A 100 -2.99 -13.86 4.93
CA LEU A 100 -4.00 -14.64 5.66
C LEU A 100 -5.27 -14.82 4.83
N THR A 101 -5.68 -13.80 4.08
CA THR A 101 -6.81 -13.89 3.13
C THR A 101 -6.59 -14.99 2.10
N ILE A 102 -5.37 -15.14 1.54
CA ILE A 102 -5.06 -16.25 0.62
C ILE A 102 -5.31 -17.60 1.27
N LEU A 103 -4.83 -17.79 2.50
CA LEU A 103 -5.03 -19.05 3.22
C LEU A 103 -6.52 -19.36 3.40
N ILE A 104 -7.33 -18.36 3.75
CA ILE A 104 -8.78 -18.51 3.92
C ILE A 104 -9.46 -18.86 2.58
N ILE A 105 -9.09 -18.19 1.49
CA ILE A 105 -9.63 -18.50 0.15
C ILE A 105 -9.30 -19.95 -0.23
N ILE A 106 -8.06 -20.40 -0.01
CA ILE A 106 -7.62 -21.78 -0.32
C ILE A 106 -8.40 -22.79 0.53
N ILE A 107 -8.48 -22.58 1.85
CA ILE A 107 -9.18 -23.50 2.76
C ILE A 107 -10.66 -23.60 2.36
N THR A 108 -11.32 -22.46 2.16
CA THR A 108 -12.75 -22.44 1.80
C THR A 108 -12.98 -23.07 0.42
N SER A 109 -12.08 -22.85 -0.54
CA SER A 109 -12.15 -23.50 -1.86
C SER A 109 -12.06 -25.02 -1.76
N VAL A 110 -11.13 -25.55 -0.95
CA VAL A 110 -10.98 -27.00 -0.73
C VAL A 110 -12.22 -27.59 -0.06
N LEU A 111 -12.75 -26.92 0.97
CA LEU A 111 -13.95 -27.37 1.68
C LEU A 111 -15.18 -27.43 0.77
N ILE A 112 -15.39 -26.41 -0.07
CA ILE A 112 -16.54 -26.37 -1.00
C ILE A 112 -16.35 -27.36 -2.16
N MET A 113 -15.12 -27.54 -2.67
CA MET A 113 -14.83 -28.57 -3.68
C MET A 113 -15.14 -29.98 -3.17
N GLY A 114 -14.83 -30.29 -1.91
CA GLY A 114 -15.17 -31.56 -1.28
C GLY A 114 -16.68 -31.81 -1.15
N ALA A 115 -17.49 -30.74 -1.14
CA ALA A 115 -18.95 -30.81 -1.09
C ALA A 115 -19.62 -30.89 -2.48
N ASN A 116 -18.86 -30.91 -3.58
CA ASN A 116 -19.34 -30.97 -4.97
C ASN A 116 -20.34 -29.84 -5.37
N ASN A 117 -20.34 -28.72 -4.63
CA ASN A 117 -21.31 -27.63 -4.77
C ASN A 117 -20.81 -26.45 -5.63
N PHE A 118 -19.81 -26.66 -6.49
CA PHE A 118 -19.18 -25.57 -7.25
C PHE A 118 -19.77 -25.43 -8.64
N GLU A 119 -20.38 -24.28 -8.93
CA GLU A 119 -20.69 -23.89 -10.30
C GLU A 119 -19.41 -23.45 -11.04
N ALA A 120 -19.34 -23.67 -12.36
CA ALA A 120 -18.15 -23.35 -13.15
C ALA A 120 -17.75 -21.86 -13.08
N TRP A 121 -18.74 -20.98 -12.92
CA TRP A 121 -18.54 -19.53 -12.76
C TRP A 121 -17.83 -19.19 -11.44
N GLU A 122 -18.20 -19.83 -10.33
CA GLU A 122 -17.60 -19.60 -9.02
C GLU A 122 -16.12 -20.02 -9.00
N ARG A 123 -15.75 -21.09 -9.72
CA ARG A 123 -14.35 -21.50 -9.89
C ARG A 123 -13.53 -20.45 -10.61
N LEU A 124 -14.04 -19.94 -11.74
CA LEU A 124 -13.36 -18.90 -12.52
C LEU A 124 -13.14 -17.64 -11.68
N ALA A 125 -14.19 -17.20 -10.97
CA ALA A 125 -14.12 -16.02 -10.13
C ALA A 125 -13.13 -16.18 -8.96
N GLY A 126 -13.04 -17.37 -8.35
CA GLY A 126 -12.05 -17.67 -7.32
C GLY A 126 -10.60 -17.59 -7.81
N TYR A 127 -10.30 -18.04 -9.04
CA TYR A 127 -8.97 -17.88 -9.65
C TYR A 127 -8.62 -16.42 -9.89
N ILE A 128 -9.58 -15.61 -10.34
CA ILE A 128 -9.40 -14.17 -10.57
C ILE A 128 -9.16 -13.47 -9.23
N GLU A 129 -9.99 -13.74 -8.22
CA GLU A 129 -9.88 -13.17 -6.87
C GLU A 129 -8.50 -13.49 -6.27
N LEU A 130 -8.05 -14.74 -6.36
CA LEU A 130 -6.73 -15.15 -5.87
C LEU A 130 -5.59 -14.38 -6.55
N ALA A 131 -5.62 -14.26 -7.89
CA ALA A 131 -4.59 -13.54 -8.63
C ALA A 131 -4.53 -12.06 -8.22
N MET A 132 -5.69 -11.43 -7.99
CA MET A 132 -5.73 -10.05 -7.53
C MET A 132 -5.28 -9.91 -6.07
N VAL A 133 -5.63 -10.82 -5.18
CA VAL A 133 -5.11 -10.79 -3.80
C VAL A 133 -3.58 -10.91 -3.79
N VAL A 134 -3.01 -11.79 -4.62
CA VAL A 134 -1.55 -11.92 -4.78
C VAL A 134 -0.93 -10.62 -5.29
N GLY A 135 -1.55 -9.97 -6.28
CA GLY A 135 -1.07 -8.69 -6.78
C GLY A 135 -1.05 -7.59 -5.72
N GLU A 136 -2.03 -7.57 -4.81
CA GLU A 136 -2.08 -6.58 -3.73
C GLU A 136 -0.96 -6.79 -2.70
N ILE A 137 -0.66 -8.05 -2.38
CA ILE A 137 0.50 -8.38 -1.53
C ILE A 137 1.79 -7.87 -2.16
N VAL A 138 1.98 -8.10 -3.47
CA VAL A 138 3.17 -7.63 -4.19
C VAL A 138 3.26 -6.10 -4.15
N LEU A 139 2.15 -5.38 -4.39
CA LEU A 139 2.11 -3.93 -4.29
C LEU A 139 2.47 -3.43 -2.89
N MET A 140 1.90 -4.02 -1.84
CA MET A 140 2.22 -3.69 -0.45
C MET A 140 3.69 -3.92 -0.11
N CYS A 141 4.27 -5.03 -0.56
CA CYS A 141 5.69 -5.30 -0.38
C CYS A 141 6.58 -4.29 -1.12
N VAL A 142 6.20 -3.87 -2.33
CA VAL A 142 6.92 -2.85 -3.10
C VAL A 142 6.86 -1.49 -2.41
N ILE A 143 5.67 -1.08 -1.93
CA ILE A 143 5.48 0.15 -1.16
C ILE A 143 6.34 0.10 0.11
N ALA A 144 6.28 -0.98 0.89
CA ALA A 144 7.07 -1.15 2.11
C ALA A 144 8.58 -1.05 1.84
N LYS A 145 9.08 -1.72 0.78
CA LYS A 145 10.49 -1.63 0.37
C LYS A 145 10.89 -0.21 -0.04
N LYS A 146 10.03 0.50 -0.77
CA LYS A 146 10.30 1.90 -1.16
C LYS A 146 10.27 2.84 0.03
N CYS A 147 9.33 2.69 0.96
CA CYS A 147 9.31 3.43 2.23
C CYS A 147 10.56 3.14 3.08
N MET A 148 11.02 1.90 3.15
CA MET A 148 12.29 1.53 3.81
C MET A 148 13.50 2.15 3.12
N THR A 149 13.51 2.19 1.79
CA THR A 149 14.59 2.82 1.00
C THR A 149 14.63 4.32 1.25
N GLN A 150 13.47 4.98 1.23
CA GLN A 150 13.34 6.40 1.58
C GLN A 150 13.90 6.64 2.98
N ARG A 151 13.49 5.84 3.96
CA ARG A 151 13.96 5.95 5.34
C ARG A 151 15.46 5.73 5.51
N LYS A 152 16.06 4.75 4.83
CA LYS A 152 17.52 4.55 4.85
C LYS A 152 18.25 5.79 4.33
N HIS A 153 17.72 6.43 3.29
CA HIS A 153 18.30 7.65 2.73
C HIS A 153 18.04 8.88 3.64
N THR A 154 16.92 8.92 4.38
CA THR A 154 16.61 10.00 5.33
C THR A 154 17.43 9.92 6.62
N ILE A 155 17.69 8.72 7.16
CA ILE A 155 18.40 8.53 8.44
C ILE A 155 19.87 8.93 8.35
N ILE A 156 20.47 8.87 7.17
CA ILE A 156 21.91 9.06 7.00
C ILE A 156 22.28 10.56 6.98
N GLN A 157 21.40 11.49 6.57
CA GLN A 157 21.75 12.91 6.40
C GLN A 157 20.55 13.89 6.53
N PRO A 158 20.16 14.31 7.75
CA PRO A 158 19.29 15.47 7.92
C PRO A 158 20.01 16.82 7.64
N GLU A 159 21.34 16.89 7.78
CA GLU A 159 22.13 18.14 7.62
C GLU A 159 22.55 18.47 6.17
N GLN A 160 22.50 17.53 5.22
CA GLN A 160 23.00 17.72 3.85
C GLN A 160 21.92 17.92 2.79
N VAL A 161 20.66 18.13 3.18
CA VAL A 161 19.63 18.57 2.24
C VAL A 161 19.90 20.04 1.93
N ASP A 162 20.39 20.33 0.72
CA ASP A 162 20.61 21.70 0.24
C ASP A 162 19.27 22.43 0.07
N TRP A 163 18.79 23.02 1.17
CA TRP A 163 17.59 23.85 1.20
C TRP A 163 17.76 25.17 0.45
N GLN A 164 19.01 25.59 0.17
CA GLN A 164 19.29 26.82 -0.57
C GLN A 164 18.99 26.67 -2.06
N HIS A 165 19.13 25.46 -2.62
CA HIS A 165 18.78 25.14 -4.01
C HIS A 165 17.27 25.14 -4.32
N TYR A 166 16.40 25.15 -3.30
CA TYR A 166 14.94 25.11 -3.49
C TYR A 166 14.29 26.49 -3.59
N GLY A 167 15.07 27.58 -3.42
CA GLY A 167 14.61 28.96 -3.57
C GLY A 167 13.55 29.39 -2.55
N PRO A 168 13.42 30.70 -2.27
CA PRO A 168 12.28 31.20 -1.53
C PRO A 168 10.99 30.96 -2.34
N PRO A 169 9.87 30.60 -1.68
CA PRO A 169 8.60 30.32 -2.34
C PRO A 169 8.09 31.57 -3.09
N VAL A 170 7.59 31.36 -4.30
CA VAL A 170 6.71 32.32 -5.01
C VAL A 170 5.27 32.12 -4.56
#